data_AF-A0A6J4X434-F1
#
_entry.id   AF-A0A6J4X434-F1
#
_cell.length_a   1.000
_cell.length_b   1.000
_cell.length_c   1.000
_cell.angle_alpha   90.00
_cell.angle_beta   90.00
_cell.angle_gamma   90.00
#
_symmetry.space_group_name_H-M   'P 1'
#
loop_
_entity.id
_entity.type
_entity.pdbx_description
1 polymer ?
#
loop_
_entity_poly.entity_id
_entity_poly.type
_entity_poly.pdbx_seq_one_letter_code
_entity_poly.pdbx_strand_id
1 'polypeptide(L)' 'MLLIEIYANFSLIFQFVDDVELLFSDEKNLIHVKSASRIGYSDLGANRKRVERIRLAFEN' A
#
# COMPACT_ATOMS: atom_id res chain seq x y z
N MET A 1 3.06 18.98 0.15
CA MET A 1 2.26 17.74 0.31
C MET A 1 1.97 17.18 -1.08
N LEU A 2 2.62 16.07 -1.41
CA LEU A 2 2.53 15.39 -2.71
C LEU A 2 1.75 14.08 -2.52
N LEU A 3 0.70 13.87 -3.32
CA LEU A 3 -0.03 12.60 -3.38
C LEU A 3 0.45 11.83 -4.62
N ILE A 4 0.85 10.58 -4.42
CA ILE A 4 1.21 9.65 -5.48
C ILE A 4 0.24 8.47 -5.41
N GLU A 5 -0.46 8.21 -6.50
CA GLU A 5 -1.34 7.05 -6.65
C GLU A 5 -0.58 5.95 -7.39
N ILE A 6 -0.51 4.77 -6.78
CA ILE A 6 0.13 3.60 -7.37
C ILE A 6 -0.92 2.51 -7.53
N TYR A 7 -1.16 2.15 -8.78
CA TYR A 7 -1.99 1.01 -9.14
C TYR A 7 -1.12 -0.23 -9.23
N ALA A 8 -1.47 -1.30 -8.50
CA ALA A 8 -0.71 -2.53 -8.56
C ALA A 8 -1.61 -3.77 -8.52
N ASN A 9 -1.31 -4.73 -9.40
CA ASN A 9 -1.96 -6.03 -9.41
C ASN A 9 -1.06 -7.03 -8.68
N PHE A 10 -1.61 -7.73 -7.69
CA PHE A 10 -0.80 -8.53 -6.77
C PHE A 10 -1.14 -10.02 -6.75
N SER A 11 -1.95 -10.50 -7.69
CA SER A 11 -2.41 -11.89 -7.67
C SER A 11 -2.20 -12.61 -9.00
N LEU A 12 -1.38 -13.66 -8.97
CA LEU A 12 -1.19 -14.58 -10.10
C LEU A 12 -2.39 -15.52 -10.34
N ILE A 13 -3.24 -15.72 -9.33
CA ILE A 13 -4.33 -16.74 -9.38
C ILE A 13 -5.72 -16.10 -9.23
N PHE A 14 -5.86 -15.07 -8.40
CA PHE A 14 -7.14 -14.48 -8.00
C PHE A 14 -7.37 -13.04 -8.53
N GLN A 15 -6.48 -12.51 -9.38
CA GLN A 15 -6.61 -11.18 -10.02
C GLN A 15 -7.00 -10.03 -9.07
N PHE A 16 -6.58 -10.09 -7.80
CA PHE A 16 -6.78 -8.98 -6.88
C PHE A 16 -6.02 -7.75 -7.37
N VAL A 17 -6.79 -6.73 -7.70
CA VAL A 17 -6.35 -5.39 -8.01
C VAL A 17 -6.46 -4.57 -6.74
N ASP A 18 -5.34 -4.00 -6.30
CA ASP A 18 -5.31 -3.08 -5.18
C ASP A 18 -4.84 -1.70 -5.64
N ASP A 19 -5.49 -0.69 -5.08
CA ASP A 19 -5.03 0.69 -5.16
C ASP A 19 -4.23 1.00 -3.90
N VAL A 20 -3.01 1.53 -4.07
CA VAL A 20 -2.19 2.05 -2.98
C VAL A 20 -1.96 3.53 -3.20
N GLU A 21 -2.49 4.33 -2.28
CA GLU A 21 -2.27 5.77 -2.22
C GLU A 21 -1.16 6.06 -1.21
N LEU A 22 -0.14 6.80 -1.66
CA LEU A 22 0.97 7.26 -0.83
C LEU A 22 0.92 8.79 -0.74
N LEU A 23 0.75 9.30 0.47
CA LEU A 23 0.77 10.74 0.74
C LEU A 23 2.07 11.11 1.46
N PHE A 24 2.87 11.95 0.81
CA PHE A 24 4.13 12.44 1.34
C PHE A 24 3.91 13.78 2.06
N SER A 25 4.20 13.80 3.35
CA SER A 25 4.23 15.01 4.18
C SER A 25 5.68 15.43 4.41
N ASP A 26 6.18 16.33 3.56
CA ASP A 26 7.55 16.87 3.63
C ASP A 26 7.85 17.54 4.98
N GLU A 27 6.82 18.14 5.59
CA GLU A 27 6.93 18.85 6.86
C GLU A 27 7.19 17.92 8.05
N LYS A 28 6.77 16.65 7.94
CA LYS A 28 6.83 15.68 9.05
C LYS A 28 7.73 14.47 8.74
N ASN A 29 8.40 14.45 7.59
CA ASN A 29 9.11 13.27 7.07
C ASN A 29 8.28 11.99 7.21
N LEU A 30 6.98 12.08 6.92
CA LEU A 30 6.02 11.00 7.13
C LEU A 30 5.31 10.65 5.83
N ILE A 31 5.20 9.35 5.58
CA ILE A 31 4.44 8.80 4.45
C ILE A 31 3.17 8.16 5.02
N HIS A 32 2.01 8.70 4.65
CA HIS A 32 0.75 8.01 4.94
C HIS A 32 0.46 7.01 3.82
N VAL A 33 0.06 5.81 4.20
CA VAL A 33 -0.27 4.74 3.27
C VAL A 33 -1.73 4.38 3.44
N LYS A 34 -2.49 4.42 2.34
CA LYS A 34 -3.85 3.91 2.26
C LYS A 34 -3.89 2.84 1.18
N SER A 35 -4.38 1.66 1.52
CA SER A 35 -4.50 0.54 0.59
C SER A 35 -5.95 0.06 0.58
N ALA A 36 -6.55 0.02 -0.61
CA ALA A 36 -7.93 -0.39 -0.80
C ALA A 36 -8.00 -1.53 -1.83
N SER A 37 -8.59 -2.64 -1.43
CA SER A 37 -8.89 -3.75 -2.33
C SER A 37 -10.21 -3.53 -3.03
N ARG A 38 -10.23 -3.64 -4.37
CA ARG A 38 -11.45 -3.41 -5.16
C ARG A 38 -12.47 -4.54 -5.05
N ILE A 39 -12.01 -5.78 -4.78
CA ILE A 39 -12.82 -6.99 -4.78
C ILE A 39 -12.33 -7.93 -3.68
N GLY A 40 -13.23 -8.43 -2.84
CA GLY A 40 -12.93 -9.40 -1.77
C GLY A 40 -13.33 -8.91 -0.38
N TYR A 41 -13.93 -9.80 0.42
CA TYR A 41 -14.42 -9.47 1.77
C TYR A 41 -13.27 -9.32 2.79
N SER A 42 -12.13 -9.95 2.52
CA SER A 42 -10.91 -9.87 3.32
C SER A 42 -9.70 -10.28 2.48
N ASP A 43 -8.59 -9.58 2.63
CA ASP A 43 -7.28 -9.90 2.07
C ASP A 43 -6.41 -10.72 3.05
N LEU A 44 -6.98 -11.15 4.19
CA LEU A 44 -6.27 -11.79 5.31
C LEU A 44 -5.03 -11.01 5.79
N GLY A 45 -5.07 -9.68 5.66
CA GLY A 45 -3.99 -8.78 6.03
C GLY A 45 -2.79 -8.82 5.08
N ALA A 46 -2.95 -9.32 3.85
CA ALA A 46 -1.89 -9.35 2.85
C ALA A 46 -1.35 -7.94 2.54
N ASN A 47 -2.21 -6.92 2.41
CA ASN A 47 -1.76 -5.55 2.16
C ASN A 47 -1.03 -4.96 3.36
N ARG A 48 -1.52 -5.19 4.58
CA ARG A 48 -0.80 -4.78 5.79
C ARG A 48 0.62 -5.38 5.82
N LYS A 49 0.76 -6.69 5.56
CA LYS A 49 2.07 -7.36 5.51
C LYS A 49 3.00 -6.79 4.42
N ARG A 50 2.45 -6.26 3.32
CA ARG A 50 3.23 -5.64 2.25
C ARG A 50 3.74 -4.26 2.65
N VAL A 51 2.86 -3.42 3.21
CA VAL A 51 3.22 -2.10 3.71
C VAL A 51 4.27 -2.21 4.82
N GLU A 52 4.13 -3.14 5.76
CA GLU A 52 5.13 -3.36 6.80
C GLU A 52 6.49 -3.82 6.24
N ARG A 53 6.50 -4.67 5.21
CA ARG A 53 7.77 -5.05 4.55
C ARG A 53 8.46 -3.86 3.90
N ILE A 54 7.71 -2.98 3.25
CA ILE A 54 8.25 -1.75 2.68
C ILE A 54 8.82 -0.88 3.81
N ARG A 55 8.06 -0.67 4.89
CA ARG A 55 8.50 0.09 6.07
C ARG A 55 9.83 -0.44 6.62
N LEU A 56 9.92 -1.76 6.86
CA LEU A 56 11.13 -2.42 7.36
C LEU A 56 12.31 -2.32 6.40
N ALA A 57 12.08 -2.26 5.08
CA ALA A 57 13.16 -2.09 4.10
C ALA A 57 13.79 -0.67 4.13
N PHE A 58 13.13 0.30 4.77
CA PHE A 58 13.63 1.67 4.92
C PHE A 58 14.02 2.02 6.37
N GLU A 59 13.73 1.14 7.35
CA GLU A 59 14.28 1.23 8.70
C GLU A 59 15.68 0.57 8.72
N ASN A 60 16.73 1.38 8.62
CA ASN A 60 18.10 0.97 8.97
C ASN A 60 18.35 1.14 10.46
#